data_AF-A0A1Q3C9Y9-F1
#
_entry.id   AF-A0A1Q3C9Y9-F1
#
_cell.length_a   1.000
_cell.length_b   1.000
_cell.length_c   1.000
_cell.angle_alpha   90.00
_cell.angle_beta   90.00
_cell.angle_gamma   90.00
#
_symmetry.space_group_name_H-M   'P 1'
#
loop_
_entity.id
_entity.type
_entity.pdbx_description
1 polymer ?
#
loop_
_entity_poly.entity_id
_entity_poly.type
_entity_poly.pdbx_seq_one_letter_code
_entity_poly.pdbx_strand_id
1 'polypeptide(L)'
;MQVVTRVHFPDGHTLEIIFHSSETIQILVDLLTEALAQLELPFYICTYTTPQKQIKDMSQDFFSAGFVLGAIVYFAYDLARG
;
A
#
# COMPACT_ATOMS: atom_id res chain seq x y z
N MET A 1 -3.81 18.27 -3.61
CA MET A 1 -3.36 18.01 -2.23
C MET A 1 -2.48 16.77 -2.28
N GLN A 2 -1.30 16.84 -1.69
CA GLN A 2 -0.34 15.73 -1.72
C GLN A 2 -0.55 14.83 -0.49
N VAL A 3 -0.41 13.54 -0.69
CA VAL A 3 -0.54 12.52 0.34
C VAL A 3 0.76 11.75 0.40
N VAL A 4 1.39 11.72 1.57
CA VAL A 4 2.61 10.94 1.79
C VAL A 4 2.21 9.54 2.24
N THR A 5 2.46 8.53 1.42
CA THR A 5 2.19 7.13 1.72
C THR A 5 3.48 6.42 2.08
N ARG A 6 3.53 5.83 3.27
CA ARG A 6 4.64 5.04 3.79
C ARG A 6 4.26 3.57 3.80
N VAL A 7 4.96 2.79 2.99
CA VAL A 7 4.79 1.35 2.87
C VAL A 7 5.85 0.66 3.72
N HIS A 8 5.44 -0.04 4.78
CA HIS A 8 6.33 -0.87 5.57
C HIS A 8 6.38 -2.29 5.04
N PHE A 9 7.58 -2.74 4.68
CA PHE A 9 7.86 -4.12 4.32
C PHE A 9 8.17 -4.96 5.56
N PRO A 10 7.90 -6.27 5.54
CA PRO A 10 8.20 -7.15 6.67
C PRO A 10 9.71 -7.26 6.92
N ASP A 11 10.53 -6.98 5.91
CA ASP A 11 11.99 -6.96 5.97
C ASP A 11 12.55 -5.72 6.71
N GLY A 12 11.68 -4.89 7.32
CA GLY A 12 12.05 -3.67 8.03
C GLY A 12 12.31 -2.45 7.13
N HIS A 13 12.22 -2.63 5.81
CA HIS A 13 12.34 -1.55 4.84
C HIS A 13 11.07 -0.69 4.80
N THR A 14 11.21 0.61 4.58
CA THR A 14 10.09 1.55 4.44
C THR A 14 10.23 2.31 3.13
N LEU A 15 9.20 2.28 2.29
CA LEU A 15 9.13 3.03 1.05
C LEU A 15 8.19 4.21 1.23
N GLU A 16 8.69 5.43 1.07
CA GLU A 16 7.88 6.65 1.11
C GLU A 16 7.60 7.13 -0.31
N ILE A 17 6.32 7.31 -0.64
CA ILE A 17 5.85 7.75 -1.96
C ILE A 17 4.88 8.90 -1.76
N ILE A 18 4.97 9.92 -2.62
CA ILE A 18 4.06 11.06 -2.61
C ILE A 18 3.05 10.88 -3.73
N PHE A 19 1.78 10.77 -3.36
CA PHE A 19 0.66 10.66 -4.29
C PHE A 19 -0.19 11.92 -4.31
N HIS A 20 -0.99 12.07 -5.36
CA HIS A 20 -2.09 13.04 -5.33
C HIS A 20 -3.30 12.45 -4.60
N SER A 21 -3.99 13.26 -3.80
CA SER A 21 -5.20 12.84 -3.07
C SER A 21 -6.33 12.33 -3.97
N SER A 22 -6.30 12.68 -5.25
CA SER A 22 -7.24 12.27 -6.30
C SER A 22 -6.88 10.94 -6.96
N GLU A 23 -5.71 10.37 -6.63
CA GLU A 23 -5.31 9.07 -7.15
C GLU A 23 -5.95 7.94 -6.36
N THR A 24 -6.11 6.82 -7.03
CA THR A 24 -6.68 5.59 -6.47
C THR A 24 -5.60 4.75 -5.82
N ILE A 25 -5.99 3.92 -4.85
CA ILE A 25 -5.05 2.97 -4.23
C ILE A 25 -4.48 1.99 -5.27
N GLN A 26 -5.18 1.78 -6.38
CA GLN A 26 -4.68 1.01 -7.52
C GLN A 26 -3.30 1.48 -8.00
N ILE A 27 -3.02 2.78 -8.04
CA ILE A 27 -1.71 3.27 -8.53
C ILE A 27 -0.56 2.81 -7.62
N LEU A 28 -0.81 2.71 -6.31
CA LEU A 28 0.15 2.18 -5.36
C LEU A 28 0.36 0.68 -5.60
N VAL A 29 -0.71 -0.06 -5.87
CA VAL A 29 -0.66 -1.50 -6.17
C VAL A 29 0.09 -1.73 -7.48
N ASP A 30 -0.15 -0.94 -8.51
CA ASP A 30 0.54 -1.04 -9.79
C ASP A 30 2.05 -0.75 -9.64
N LEU A 31 2.41 0.31 -8.89
CA LEU A 31 3.81 0.62 -8.59
C LEU A 31 4.51 -0.49 -7.79
N LEU A 32 3.83 -1.03 -6.78
CA LEU A 32 4.35 -2.15 -6.01
C LEU A 32 4.46 -3.40 -6.89
N THR A 33 3.48 -3.65 -7.77
CA THR A 33 3.51 -4.78 -8.71
C THR A 33 4.65 -4.63 -9.72
N GLU A 34 4.91 -3.43 -10.23
CA GLU A 34 6.04 -3.16 -11.13
C GLU A 34 7.38 -3.34 -10.42
N ALA A 35 7.51 -2.80 -9.20
CA ALA A 35 8.72 -2.95 -8.39
C ALA A 35 8.96 -4.41 -7.96
N LEU A 36 7.88 -5.16 -7.73
CA LEU A 36 7.89 -6.56 -7.31
C LEU A 36 7.65 -7.52 -8.48
N ALA A 37 7.68 -7.05 -9.72
CA ALA A 37 7.46 -7.90 -10.89
C ALA A 37 8.48 -9.05 -10.94
N GLN A 38 9.64 -8.87 -10.30
CA GLN A 38 10.66 -9.91 -10.12
C GLN A 38 10.29 -11.00 -9.11
N LEU A 39 9.39 -10.71 -8.16
CA LEU A 39 9.04 -11.63 -7.08
C LEU A 39 7.92 -12.61 -7.48
N GLU A 40 7.07 -12.31 -8.47
CA GLU A 40 5.89 -13.13 -8.86
C GLU A 40 5.00 -13.60 -7.68
N LEU A 41 5.05 -12.89 -6.55
CA LEU A 41 4.42 -13.32 -5.29
C LEU A 41 3.09 -12.59 -5.08
N PRO A 42 2.03 -13.31 -4.65
CA PRO A 42 0.79 -12.67 -4.22
C PRO A 42 1.05 -11.85 -2.96
N PHE A 43 0.69 -10.56 -3.02
CA PHE A 43 0.84 -9.63 -1.90
C PHE A 43 -0.49 -8.98 -1.51
N TYR A 44 -0.53 -8.48 -0.28
CA TYR A 44 -1.66 -7.83 0.32
C TYR A 44 -1.21 -6.55 1.03
N ILE A 45 -2.03 -5.51 0.94
CA ILE A 45 -1.78 -4.22 1.60
C ILE A 45 -2.79 -4.05 2.74
N CYS A 46 -2.28 -3.77 3.93
CA CYS A 46 -3.07 -3.58 5.14
C CYS A 46 -2.90 -2.15 5.68
N THR A 47 -3.98 -1.57 6.17
CA THR A 47 -3.92 -0.25 6.83
C THR A 47 -3.42 -0.38 8.26
N TYR A 48 -2.64 0.60 8.73
CA TYR A 48 -2.20 0.69 10.12
C TYR A 48 -3.31 1.15 11.10
N THR A 49 -4.58 0.98 10.76
CA THR A 49 -5.67 1.27 11.70
C THR A 49 -5.84 0.10 12.67
N THR A 50 -6.13 0.34 13.94
CA THR A 50 -6.47 -0.72 14.90
C THR A 50 -7.99 -0.76 14.97
N PRO A 51 -8.68 -1.79 14.42
CA PRO A 51 -8.20 -3.09 13.92
C PRO A 51 -7.64 -3.08 12.49
N GLN A 52 -6.56 -3.85 12.25
CA GLN A 52 -5.89 -3.93 10.95
C GLN A 52 -6.88 -4.33 9.86
N LYS A 53 -7.24 -3.38 8.99
CA LYS A 53 -8.15 -3.62 7.87
C LYS A 53 -7.34 -3.79 6.60
N GLN A 54 -7.48 -4.96 5.98
CA GLN A 54 -6.98 -5.20 4.63
C GLN A 54 -7.70 -4.27 3.66
N ILE A 55 -6.94 -3.60 2.79
CA ILE A 55 -7.53 -2.82 1.70
C ILE A 55 -7.99 -3.80 0.64
N LYS A 56 -9.32 -3.98 0.55
CA LYS A 56 -9.94 -4.83 -0.49
C LYS A 56 -10.42 -4.01 -1.68
N ASP A 57 -10.70 -2.73 -1.45
CA ASP A 57 -11.19 -1.83 -2.47
C ASP A 57 -10.05 -0.91 -2.93
N MET A 58 -9.44 -1.28 -4.05
CA MET A 58 -8.35 -0.52 -4.68
C MET A 58 -8.87 0.58 -5.61
N SER A 59 -10.18 0.57 -5.91
CA SER A 59 -10.86 1.60 -6.72
C SER A 59 -11.06 2.90 -5.96
N GLN A 60 -10.94 2.88 -4.63
CA GLN A 60 -11.13 4.06 -3.80
C GLN A 60 -9.91 4.99 -3.89
N ASP A 61 -10.17 6.31 -3.90
CA ASP A 61 -9.12 7.32 -3.82
C ASP A 61 -8.55 7.47 -2.41
N PHE A 62 -7.32 8.00 -2.31
CA PHE A 62 -6.65 8.22 -1.03
C PHE A 62 -7.49 9.11 -0.10
N PHE A 63 -8.17 10.12 -0.64
CA PHE A 63 -9.01 11.03 0.14
C PHE A 63 -10.19 10.30 0.82
N SER A 64 -10.94 9.50 0.06
CA SER A 64 -12.12 8.74 0.50
C SER A 64 -11.75 7.58 1.40
N ALA A 65 -10.55 7.01 1.22
CA ALA A 65 -9.99 6.00 2.11
C ALA A 65 -9.49 6.60 3.46
N GLY A 66 -9.52 7.92 3.62
CA GLY A 66 -9.10 8.62 4.84
C GLY A 66 -7.61 8.93 4.90
N PHE A 67 -6.87 8.76 3.80
CA PHE A 67 -5.46 9.08 3.65
C PHE A 67 -5.29 10.52 3.17
N VAL A 68 -5.52 11.49 4.06
CA VAL A 68 -5.64 12.91 3.68
C VAL A 68 -4.34 13.69 3.85
N LEU A 69 -3.46 13.30 4.78
CA LEU A 69 -2.17 13.98 5.05
C LEU A 69 -0.98 13.02 5.10
N GLY A 70 -1.23 11.79 5.51
CA GLY A 70 -0.26 10.71 5.50
C GLY A 70 -0.94 9.37 5.67
N ALA A 71 -0.45 8.37 4.95
CA ALA A 71 -0.92 6.99 5.03
C ALA A 71 0.25 6.12 5.50
N ILE A 72 -0.01 5.24 6.45
CA ILE A 72 0.91 4.15 6.78
C ILE A 72 0.22 2.85 6.42
N VAL A 73 0.83 2.12 5.49
CA VAL A 73 0.33 0.84 5.01
C VAL A 73 1.41 -0.22 5.20
N TYR A 74 0.99 -1.42 5.56
CA TYR A 74 1.87 -2.57 5.70
C TYR A 74 1.74 -3.41 4.45
N PHE A 75 2.88 -3.66 3.84
CA PHE A 75 3.02 -4.63 2.77
C PHE A 75 3.25 -5.99 3.42
N ALA A 76 2.39 -6.95 3.10
CA ALA A 76 2.56 -8.34 3.50
C ALA A 76 2.47 -9.21 2.24
N TYR A 77 3.35 -10.20 2.11
CA TYR A 77 3.30 -11.15 1.02
C TYR A 77 3.26 -12.56 1.60
N ASP A 78 2.53 -13.45 0.94
CA ASP A 78 2.50 -14.85 1.33
C ASP A 78 3.79 -15.49 0.83
N LEU A 79 4.82 -15.45 1.67
CA LEU A 79 6.03 -16.21 1.44
C LEU A 79 5.63 -17.67 1.68
N ALA A 80 5.16 -18.33 0.62
CA ALA A 80 4.98 -19.77 0.60
C ALA A 80 6.35 -20.40 0.88
N ARG A 81 6.68 -20.53 2.17
CA ARG A 81 7.79 -21.30 2.66
C ARG A 81 7.49 -22.73 2.23
N GLY A 82 8.17 -23.17 1.18
CA GLY A 82 8.20 -24.57 0.75
C GLY A 82 8.63 -25.50 1.88
#